data_AF-A0A350NMS7-F1
#
_entry.id   AF-A0A350NMS7-F1
#
_cell.length_a   1.000
_cell.length_b   1.000
_cell.length_c   1.000
_cell.angle_alpha   90.00
_cell.angle_beta   90.00
_cell.angle_gamma   90.00
#
_symmetry.space_group_name_H-M   'P 1'
#
loop_
_entity.id
_entity.type
_entity.pdbx_description
1 polymer ?
#
loop_
_entity_poly.entity_id
_entity_poly.type
_entity_poly.pdbx_seq_one_letter_code
_entity_poly.pdbx_strand_id
1 'polypeptide(L)'
;VNDRFCLGHTRLAIHDAPNGRQPIYNEDGTLCVTLDGEIYNYRELKRRLQNRHQFRTATDTETVLHLYEEEGLAGLEKLDGMFALAIGGPDTAVLVRDPMGVKPLYYQKSKNGNGLRYASEIKAFDHKNGTIAEFPPGTVYTPQQGFQPYYQLPQEYDPDLSWEEALVQIRQTLTEAIKKRLTNDVPLGCFLSGGLDSSLISAIAAQFVPDLPT
;
A
#
# COMPACT_ATOMS: atom_id res chain seq x y z
N VAL A 1 0.21 12.53 -16.91
CA VAL A 1 -1.16 12.65 -17.44
C VAL A 1 -1.06 12.96 -18.92
N ASN A 2 -1.62 12.10 -19.77
CA ASN A 2 -1.71 12.28 -21.21
C ASN A 2 -3.03 11.63 -21.70
N ASP A 3 -3.27 11.60 -23.02
CA ASP A 3 -4.49 11.00 -23.58
C ASP A 3 -4.62 9.48 -23.31
N ARG A 4 -3.55 8.82 -22.84
CA ARG A 4 -3.51 7.38 -22.55
C ARG A 4 -3.72 7.05 -21.08
N PHE A 5 -3.38 7.94 -20.15
CA PHE A 5 -3.61 7.72 -18.71
C PHE A 5 -3.83 9.03 -17.93
N CYS A 6 -4.70 8.92 -16.92
CA CYS A 6 -4.94 9.97 -15.94
C CYS A 6 -4.84 9.39 -14.52
N LEU A 7 -4.12 10.09 -13.64
CA LEU A 7 -4.03 9.79 -12.21
C LEU A 7 -4.55 11.01 -11.45
N GLY A 8 -5.38 10.76 -10.44
CA GLY A 8 -5.89 11.78 -9.53
C GLY A 8 -5.67 11.34 -8.09
N HIS A 9 -5.40 12.28 -7.18
CA HIS A 9 -5.18 11.99 -5.78
C HIS A 9 -5.78 13.08 -4.89
N THR A 10 -6.36 12.68 -3.76
CA THR A 10 -6.72 13.56 -2.65
C THR A 10 -6.00 13.07 -1.41
N ARG A 11 -5.21 13.94 -0.77
CA ARG A 11 -4.22 13.52 0.21
C ARG A 11 -4.68 13.75 1.66
N LEU A 12 -4.53 12.71 2.48
CA LEU A 12 -4.33 12.82 3.92
C LEU A 12 -2.83 12.66 4.20
N ALA A 13 -2.19 13.67 4.78
CA ALA A 13 -0.73 13.70 4.94
C ALA A 13 -0.28 13.04 6.25
N ILE A 14 0.27 11.82 6.16
CA ILE A 14 0.80 11.05 7.31
C ILE A 14 2.33 11.07 7.36
N HIS A 15 2.99 10.94 6.19
CA HIS A 15 4.44 11.10 6.04
C HIS A 15 4.78 12.32 5.18
N ASP A 16 5.82 13.07 5.55
CA ASP A 16 6.36 14.23 4.83
C ASP A 16 5.26 15.17 4.29
N ALA A 17 4.50 15.76 5.21
CA ALA A 17 3.39 16.65 4.88
C ALA A 17 3.71 17.76 3.85
N PRO A 18 4.86 18.46 3.89
CA PRO A 18 5.12 19.54 2.94
C PRO A 18 5.42 19.05 1.51
N ASN A 19 6.15 17.94 1.34
CA ASN A 19 6.67 17.56 0.02
C ASN A 19 6.00 16.32 -0.60
N GLY A 20 5.24 15.55 0.17
CA GLY A 20 4.62 14.31 -0.30
C GLY A 20 3.36 14.46 -1.17
N ARG A 21 3.19 15.57 -1.89
CA ARG A 21 2.04 15.76 -2.78
C ARG A 21 2.11 14.76 -3.94
N GLN A 22 1.01 14.07 -4.19
CA GLN A 22 0.89 13.10 -5.27
C GLN A 22 0.07 13.65 -6.44
N PRO A 23 0.26 13.17 -7.68
CA PRO A 23 1.18 12.11 -8.09
C PRO A 23 2.66 12.48 -7.89
N ILE A 24 3.46 11.53 -7.41
CA ILE A 24 4.93 11.68 -7.33
C ILE A 24 5.52 11.23 -8.66
N TYR A 25 6.51 11.97 -9.16
CA TYR A 25 7.20 11.68 -10.42
C TYR A 25 8.64 11.26 -10.15
N ASN A 26 9.18 10.39 -11.01
CA ASN A 26 10.59 10.03 -10.96
C ASN A 26 11.46 11.20 -11.48
N GLU A 27 12.78 10.99 -11.54
CA GLU A 27 13.76 12.05 -11.78
C GLU A 27 13.55 12.72 -13.14
N ASP A 28 13.30 11.94 -14.17
CA ASP A 28 13.10 12.39 -15.55
C ASP A 28 11.62 12.69 -15.90
N GLY A 29 10.70 12.42 -14.97
CA GLY A 29 9.27 12.67 -15.11
C GLY A 29 8.54 11.72 -16.06
N THR A 30 9.18 10.63 -16.48
CA THR A 30 8.57 9.62 -17.38
C THR A 30 7.58 8.73 -16.66
N LEU A 31 7.77 8.50 -15.36
CA LEU A 31 6.88 7.71 -14.52
C LEU A 31 6.29 8.56 -13.40
N CYS A 32 5.08 8.19 -12.99
CA CYS A 32 4.46 8.76 -11.79
C CYS A 32 3.63 7.73 -11.04
N VAL A 33 3.46 7.94 -9.74
CA VAL A 33 2.71 7.08 -8.84
C VAL A 33 1.70 7.85 -8.01
N THR A 34 0.55 7.23 -7.76
CA THR A 34 -0.37 7.57 -6.67
C THR A 34 -0.56 6.37 -5.76
N LEU A 35 -0.69 6.60 -4.47
CA LEU A 35 -0.83 5.59 -3.42
C LEU A 35 -1.79 6.10 -2.34
N ASP A 36 -2.78 5.27 -2.02
CA ASP A 36 -3.59 5.36 -0.80
C ASP A 36 -3.17 4.23 0.13
N GLY A 37 -2.58 4.59 1.27
CA GLY A 37 -2.08 3.65 2.26
C GLY A 37 -0.69 3.99 2.75
N GLU A 38 -0.02 2.97 3.28
CA GLU A 38 1.28 3.05 3.92
C GLU A 38 2.11 1.81 3.58
N ILE A 39 3.38 2.03 3.22
CA ILE A 39 4.37 0.95 3.07
C ILE A 39 5.28 0.94 4.29
N TYR A 40 5.11 -0.04 5.18
CA TYR A 40 5.82 -0.13 6.45
C TYR A 40 7.33 -0.36 6.29
N ASN A 41 7.75 -1.10 5.25
CA ASN A 41 9.17 -1.41 5.00
C ASN A 41 9.88 -0.39 4.09
N TYR A 42 9.27 0.77 3.79
CA TYR A 42 9.82 1.74 2.83
C TYR A 42 11.22 2.24 3.20
N ARG A 43 11.54 2.41 4.50
CA ARG A 43 12.87 2.89 4.91
C ARG A 43 13.98 1.91 4.55
N GLU A 44 13.71 0.61 4.65
CA GLU A 44 14.65 -0.42 4.24
C GLU A 44 14.87 -0.39 2.73
N LEU A 45 13.79 -0.34 1.97
CA LEU A 45 13.81 -0.29 0.52
C LEU A 45 14.53 0.99 0.03
N LYS A 46 14.22 2.14 0.62
CA LYS A 46 14.87 3.43 0.31
C LYS A 46 16.38 3.38 0.52
N ARG A 47 16.87 2.77 1.61
CA ARG A 47 18.31 2.61 1.85
C ARG A 47 19.04 1.84 0.74
N ARG A 48 18.37 0.88 0.10
CA ARG A 48 18.92 0.12 -1.05
C ARG A 48 18.92 0.92 -2.36
N LEU A 49 18.02 1.88 -2.48
CA LEU A 49 17.79 2.64 -3.72
C LEU A 49 18.48 4.02 -3.72
N GLN A 50 18.75 4.61 -2.55
CA GLN A 50 19.25 5.98 -2.41
C GLN A 50 20.59 6.29 -3.09
N ASN A 51 21.40 5.26 -3.41
CA ASN A 51 22.66 5.44 -4.13
C ASN A 51 22.49 5.41 -5.67
N ARG A 52 21.30 5.04 -6.14
CA ARG A 52 20.96 4.88 -7.56
C ARG A 52 19.87 5.86 -8.02
N HIS A 53 19.06 6.35 -7.07
CA HIS A 53 17.97 7.29 -7.29
C HIS A 53 18.10 8.57 -6.48
N GLN A 54 17.59 9.67 -7.04
CA GLN A 54 17.52 10.97 -6.38
C GLN A 54 16.12 11.21 -5.81
N PHE A 55 15.97 10.87 -4.53
CA PHE A 55 14.74 11.12 -3.79
C PHE A 55 14.52 12.61 -3.54
N ARG A 56 13.32 13.09 -3.85
CA ARG A 56 12.83 14.46 -3.64
C ARG A 56 11.96 14.59 -2.38
N THR A 57 11.47 13.47 -1.85
CA THR A 57 10.59 13.39 -0.69
C THR A 57 11.10 12.36 0.32
N ALA A 58 10.58 12.43 1.54
CA ALA A 58 10.76 11.40 2.56
C ALA A 58 9.59 10.39 2.61
N THR A 59 8.68 10.43 1.63
CA THR A 59 7.52 9.55 1.57
C THR A 59 7.88 8.11 1.21
N ASP A 60 7.05 7.19 1.68
CA ASP A 60 7.01 5.81 1.24
C ASP A 60 6.65 5.68 -0.25
N THR A 61 5.74 6.54 -0.73
CA THR A 61 5.21 6.55 -2.09
C THR A 61 6.31 6.73 -3.14
N GLU A 62 7.27 7.62 -2.92
CA GLU A 62 8.41 7.79 -3.84
C GLU A 62 9.33 6.56 -3.86
N THR A 63 9.48 5.89 -2.71
CA THR A 63 10.25 4.64 -2.63
C THR A 63 9.63 3.55 -3.50
N VAL A 64 8.31 3.48 -3.55
CA VAL A 64 7.60 2.55 -4.44
C VAL A 64 7.90 2.85 -5.90
N LEU A 65 7.91 4.13 -6.29
CA LEU A 65 8.17 4.50 -7.68
C LEU A 65 9.56 4.06 -8.15
N HIS A 66 10.59 4.36 -7.36
CA HIS A 66 11.96 3.94 -7.69
C HIS A 66 12.16 2.42 -7.60
N LEU A 67 11.46 1.74 -6.69
CA LEU A 67 11.50 0.29 -6.63
C LEU A 67 10.92 -0.34 -7.91
N TYR A 68 9.81 0.19 -8.41
CA TYR A 68 9.24 -0.22 -9.68
C TYR A 68 10.15 0.11 -10.87
N GLU A 69 10.81 1.26 -10.83
CA GLU A 69 11.76 1.68 -11.87
C GLU A 69 12.94 0.71 -12.02
N GLU A 70 13.49 0.21 -10.91
CA GLU A 70 14.60 -0.76 -10.97
C GLU A 70 14.16 -2.21 -11.19
N GLU A 71 13.11 -2.63 -10.48
CA GLU A 71 12.78 -4.06 -10.33
C GLU A 71 11.45 -4.45 -10.99
N GLY A 72 10.75 -3.48 -11.58
CA GLY A 72 9.45 -3.70 -12.23
C GLY A 72 8.40 -4.25 -11.27
N LEU A 73 7.55 -5.16 -11.77
CA LEU A 73 6.50 -5.79 -10.98
C LEU A 73 7.04 -6.64 -9.82
N ALA A 74 8.21 -7.28 -10.02
CA ALA A 74 8.85 -8.10 -8.97
C ALA A 74 9.32 -7.26 -7.78
N GLY A 75 9.55 -5.95 -7.97
CA GLY A 75 9.79 -5.03 -6.87
C GLY A 75 8.55 -4.83 -6.01
N LEU A 76 7.38 -4.72 -6.63
CA LEU A 76 6.11 -4.45 -5.93
C LEU A 76 5.66 -5.63 -5.04
N GLU A 77 6.09 -6.86 -5.34
CA GLU A 77 5.87 -8.03 -4.49
C GLU A 77 6.55 -7.93 -3.12
N LYS A 78 7.56 -7.06 -2.98
CA LYS A 78 8.35 -6.89 -1.75
C LYS A 78 7.76 -5.87 -0.78
N LEU A 79 6.64 -5.25 -1.13
CA LEU A 79 5.99 -4.22 -0.32
C LEU A 79 5.31 -4.87 0.89
N ASP A 80 5.70 -4.45 2.10
CA ASP A 80 4.99 -4.75 3.35
C ASP A 80 4.17 -3.52 3.72
N GLY A 81 2.84 -3.61 3.64
CA GLY A 81 1.98 -2.43 3.76
C GLY A 81 0.49 -2.73 3.62
N MET A 82 -0.30 -1.68 3.81
CA MET A 82 -1.69 -1.62 3.34
C MET A 82 -1.75 -0.54 2.27
N PHE A 83 -2.20 -0.85 1.06
CA PHE A 83 -2.07 0.06 -0.07
C PHE A 83 -3.00 -0.28 -1.23
N ALA A 84 -3.46 0.77 -1.89
CA ALA A 84 -3.94 0.74 -3.26
C ALA A 84 -3.11 1.77 -4.04
N LEU A 85 -2.40 1.32 -5.07
CA LEU A 85 -1.50 2.19 -5.83
C LEU A 85 -1.68 2.06 -7.34
N ALA A 86 -1.30 3.13 -8.03
CA ALA A 86 -1.31 3.22 -9.48
C ALA A 86 -0.02 3.86 -9.98
N ILE A 87 0.65 3.21 -10.93
CA ILE A 87 1.84 3.72 -11.62
C ILE A 87 1.49 3.96 -13.09
N GLY A 88 1.85 5.14 -13.60
CA GLY A 88 1.55 5.58 -14.95
C GLY A 88 2.75 6.21 -15.66
N GLY A 89 2.86 5.96 -16.96
CA GLY A 89 3.88 6.52 -17.86
C GLY A 89 3.44 6.44 -19.33
N PRO A 90 4.29 6.84 -20.30
CA PRO A 90 3.94 6.83 -21.74
C PRO A 90 3.38 5.49 -22.24
N ASP A 91 3.97 4.38 -21.78
CA ASP A 91 3.60 3.01 -22.14
C ASP A 91 3.36 2.13 -20.89
N THR A 92 3.16 2.75 -19.73
CA THR A 92 3.00 2.08 -18.44
C THR A 92 1.65 2.42 -17.82
N ALA A 93 0.91 1.40 -17.41
CA ALA A 93 -0.25 1.52 -16.55
C ALA A 93 -0.32 0.28 -15.64
N VAL A 94 -0.12 0.49 -14.35
CA VAL A 94 -0.07 -0.58 -13.34
C VAL A 94 -1.01 -0.19 -12.21
N LEU A 95 -1.86 -1.13 -11.77
CA LEU A 95 -2.63 -1.00 -10.53
C LEU A 95 -2.28 -2.16 -9.61
N VAL A 96 -2.07 -1.88 -8.33
CA VAL A 96 -1.78 -2.91 -7.33
C VAL A 96 -2.62 -2.67 -6.09
N ARG A 97 -3.20 -3.73 -5.54
CA ARG A 97 -3.89 -3.72 -4.25
C ARG A 97 -3.20 -4.66 -3.28
N ASP A 98 -3.07 -4.22 -2.04
CA ASP A 98 -2.37 -4.93 -0.97
C ASP A 98 -2.86 -6.38 -0.77
N PRO A 99 -2.03 -7.24 -0.14
CA PRO A 99 -2.28 -8.67 -0.02
C PRO A 99 -3.69 -9.05 0.45
N MET A 100 -4.22 -8.31 1.42
CA MET A 100 -5.50 -8.63 2.08
C MET A 100 -6.64 -7.69 1.67
N GLY A 101 -6.39 -6.74 0.76
CA GLY A 101 -7.37 -5.76 0.33
C GLY A 101 -7.80 -4.80 1.43
N VAL A 102 -6.90 -4.49 2.37
CA VAL A 102 -7.16 -3.55 3.48
C VAL A 102 -7.57 -2.19 2.93
N LYS A 103 -6.86 -1.71 1.90
CA LYS A 103 -7.24 -0.46 1.22
C LYS A 103 -8.27 -0.73 0.15
N PRO A 104 -9.38 0.02 0.12
CA PRO A 104 -10.43 -0.18 -0.85
C PRO A 104 -9.94 0.25 -2.24
N LEU A 105 -10.26 -0.57 -3.26
CA LEU A 105 -9.99 -0.24 -4.65
C LEU A 105 -11.06 -0.90 -5.52
N TYR A 106 -11.66 -0.10 -6.38
CA TYR A 106 -12.71 -0.52 -7.29
C TYR A 106 -12.31 -0.18 -8.72
N TYR A 107 -12.89 -0.90 -9.68
CA TYR A 107 -12.67 -0.64 -11.09
C TYR A 107 -13.95 -0.79 -11.93
N GLN A 108 -13.94 -0.15 -13.09
CA GLN A 108 -14.95 -0.26 -14.12
C GLN A 108 -14.25 -0.38 -15.48
N LYS A 109 -14.48 -1.47 -16.21
CA LYS A 109 -13.96 -1.66 -17.57
C LYS A 109 -14.72 -0.74 -18.53
N SER A 110 -14.01 -0.15 -19.49
CA SER A 110 -14.64 0.63 -20.55
C SER A 110 -15.50 -0.26 -21.45
N LYS A 111 -16.67 0.25 -21.90
CA LYS A 111 -17.60 -0.46 -22.79
C LYS A 111 -16.97 -0.86 -24.13
N ASN A 112 -15.97 -0.11 -24.60
CA ASN A 112 -15.24 -0.40 -25.85
C ASN A 112 -13.99 -1.26 -25.64
N GLY A 113 -13.72 -1.75 -24.41
CA GLY A 113 -12.56 -2.60 -24.10
C GLY A 113 -11.21 -1.89 -24.01
N ASN A 114 -11.12 -0.61 -24.38
CA ASN A 114 -9.84 0.10 -24.51
C ASN A 114 -9.35 0.82 -23.24
N GLY A 115 -9.82 0.41 -22.06
CA GLY A 115 -9.35 1.03 -20.82
C GLY A 115 -10.07 0.57 -19.57
N LEU A 116 -9.47 0.93 -18.44
CA LEU A 116 -9.96 0.63 -17.10
C LEU A 116 -9.97 1.92 -16.29
N ARG A 117 -11.10 2.20 -15.65
CA ARG A 117 -11.23 3.26 -14.65
C ARG A 117 -11.10 2.61 -13.27
N TYR A 118 -10.49 3.31 -12.33
CA TYR A 118 -10.35 2.85 -10.96
C TYR A 118 -10.55 4.02 -9.98
N ALA A 119 -10.90 3.69 -8.74
CA ALA A 119 -10.98 4.64 -7.63
C ALA A 119 -11.02 3.89 -6.30
N SER A 120 -10.62 4.55 -5.21
CA SER A 120 -10.74 3.97 -3.86
C SER A 120 -12.19 3.80 -3.39
N GLU A 121 -13.16 4.49 -4.02
CA GLU A 121 -14.55 4.46 -3.59
C GLU A 121 -15.54 4.38 -4.76
N ILE A 122 -16.61 3.60 -4.58
CA ILE A 122 -17.66 3.36 -5.60
C ILE A 122 -18.34 4.65 -6.07
N LYS A 123 -18.45 5.67 -5.20
CA LYS A 123 -19.10 6.95 -5.54
C LYS A 123 -18.39 7.76 -6.63
N ALA A 124 -17.15 7.42 -6.97
CA ALA A 124 -16.41 8.09 -8.04
C ALA A 124 -16.84 7.64 -9.45
N PHE A 125 -17.65 6.58 -9.57
CA PHE A 125 -18.06 6.02 -10.85
C PHE A 125 -19.46 6.46 -11.27
N ASP A 126 -19.68 6.52 -12.58
CA ASP A 126 -21.02 6.59 -13.15
C ASP A 126 -21.59 5.17 -13.31
N HIS A 127 -22.63 4.86 -12.55
CA HIS A 127 -23.32 3.57 -12.57
C HIS A 127 -23.92 3.21 -13.94
N LYS A 128 -24.12 4.18 -14.85
CA LYS A 128 -24.66 3.93 -16.20
C LYS A 128 -23.62 3.38 -17.17
N ASN A 129 -22.34 3.41 -16.80
CA ASN A 129 -21.22 3.06 -17.68
C ASN A 129 -20.69 1.63 -17.55
N GLY A 130 -21.47 0.74 -16.96
CA GLY A 130 -21.17 -0.69 -16.85
C GLY A 130 -20.97 -1.12 -15.40
N THR A 131 -20.64 -2.39 -15.20
CA THR A 131 -20.49 -2.98 -13.87
C THR A 131 -19.25 -2.45 -13.17
N ILE A 132 -19.44 -1.96 -11.95
CA ILE A 132 -18.37 -1.63 -11.02
C ILE A 132 -18.06 -2.90 -10.22
N ALA A 133 -16.79 -3.24 -10.13
CA ALA A 133 -16.33 -4.40 -9.37
C ALA A 133 -15.23 -4.00 -8.40
N GLU A 134 -15.11 -4.76 -7.33
CA GLU A 134 -13.99 -4.65 -6.41
C GLU A 134 -12.73 -5.18 -7.08
N PHE A 135 -11.62 -4.45 -6.95
CA PHE A 135 -10.32 -4.88 -7.44
C PHE A 135 -9.80 -6.02 -6.53
N PRO A 136 -9.45 -7.21 -7.04
CA PRO A 136 -9.09 -8.35 -6.18
C PRO A 136 -7.91 -8.05 -5.24
N PRO A 137 -7.93 -8.55 -3.99
CA PRO A 137 -6.79 -8.40 -3.07
C PRO A 137 -5.55 -9.13 -3.59
N GLY A 138 -4.36 -8.69 -3.18
CA GLY A 138 -3.08 -9.34 -3.51
C GLY A 138 -2.84 -9.50 -5.01
N THR A 139 -3.32 -8.53 -5.80
CA THR A 139 -3.37 -8.61 -7.27
C THR A 139 -2.76 -7.38 -7.88
N VAL A 140 -2.11 -7.57 -9.03
CA VAL A 140 -1.67 -6.52 -9.94
C VAL A 140 -2.48 -6.57 -11.23
N TYR A 141 -2.74 -5.41 -11.82
CA TYR A 141 -3.32 -5.28 -13.15
C TYR A 141 -2.37 -4.50 -14.06
N THR A 142 -2.14 -5.04 -15.27
CA THR A 142 -1.57 -4.30 -16.40
C THR A 142 -2.46 -4.46 -17.63
N PRO A 143 -2.50 -3.49 -18.57
CA PRO A 143 -3.24 -3.65 -19.82
C PRO A 143 -2.84 -4.89 -20.62
N GLN A 144 -1.56 -5.27 -20.55
CA GLN A 144 -0.98 -6.36 -21.34
C GLN A 144 -1.33 -7.75 -20.75
N GLN A 145 -1.32 -7.89 -19.43
CA GLN A 145 -1.49 -9.18 -18.75
C GLN A 145 -2.84 -9.33 -18.05
N GLY A 146 -3.63 -8.26 -17.96
CA GLY A 146 -4.83 -8.26 -17.15
C GLY A 146 -4.50 -8.39 -15.66
N PHE A 147 -5.41 -9.02 -14.92
CA PHE A 147 -5.26 -9.25 -13.48
C PHE A 147 -4.38 -10.47 -13.22
N GLN A 148 -3.32 -10.30 -12.42
CA GLN A 148 -2.40 -11.35 -12.00
C GLN A 148 -2.27 -11.32 -10.48
N PRO A 149 -2.56 -12.42 -9.76
CA PRO A 149 -2.28 -12.48 -8.33
C PRO A 149 -0.76 -12.45 -8.11
N TYR A 150 -0.31 -11.67 -7.13
CA TYR A 150 1.10 -11.61 -6.74
C TYR A 150 1.34 -12.12 -5.31
N TYR A 151 0.28 -12.23 -4.51
CA TYR A 151 0.36 -12.71 -3.14
C TYR A 151 -0.44 -14.00 -2.97
N GLN A 152 0.17 -14.95 -2.27
CA GLN A 152 -0.48 -16.16 -1.81
C GLN A 152 -0.30 -16.28 -0.31
N LEU A 153 -1.38 -16.56 0.42
CA LEU A 153 -1.30 -16.85 1.84
C LEU A 153 -0.39 -18.05 2.08
N PRO A 154 0.67 -17.91 2.91
CA PRO A 154 1.49 -19.05 3.28
C PRO A 154 0.63 -20.13 3.95
N GLN A 155 0.76 -21.38 3.52
CA GLN A 155 0.18 -22.54 4.20
C GLN A 155 1.23 -23.20 5.09
N GLU A 156 1.92 -22.39 5.89
CA GLU A 156 2.91 -22.90 6.83
C GLU A 156 2.19 -23.38 8.09
N TYR A 157 2.07 -24.70 8.22
CA TYR A 157 1.62 -25.38 9.42
C TYR A 157 2.79 -26.20 9.94
N ASP A 158 3.28 -25.85 11.13
CA ASP A 158 4.27 -26.64 11.84
C ASP A 158 3.54 -27.53 12.86
N PRO A 159 3.39 -28.84 12.60
CA PRO A 159 2.73 -29.76 13.52
C PRO A 159 3.51 -29.96 14.82
N ASP A 160 4.80 -29.64 14.84
CA ASP A 160 5.70 -29.90 15.97
C ASP A 160 5.87 -28.67 16.87
N LEU A 161 5.26 -27.53 16.50
CA LEU A 161 5.32 -26.30 17.28
C LEU A 161 4.65 -26.47 18.64
N SER A 162 5.44 -26.36 19.72
CA SER A 162 4.90 -26.46 21.08
C SER A 162 4.01 -25.27 21.43
N TRP A 163 3.17 -25.44 22.44
CA TRP A 163 2.26 -24.38 22.88
C TRP A 163 3.02 -23.17 23.43
N GLU A 164 4.10 -23.41 24.17
CA GLU A 164 4.97 -22.37 24.70
C GLU A 164 5.65 -21.57 23.58
N GLU A 165 6.14 -22.24 22.54
CA GLU A 165 6.73 -21.59 21.37
C GLU A 165 5.68 -20.79 20.59
N ALA A 166 4.49 -21.34 20.38
CA ALA A 166 3.39 -20.64 19.72
C ALA A 166 3.01 -19.34 20.44
N LEU A 167 2.92 -19.36 21.77
CA LEU A 167 2.62 -18.17 22.57
C LEU A 167 3.71 -17.09 22.42
N VAL A 168 4.98 -17.49 22.38
CA VAL A 168 6.10 -16.58 22.13
C VAL A 168 6.02 -15.98 20.73
N GLN A 169 5.81 -16.82 19.70
CA GLN A 169 5.73 -16.38 18.31
C GLN A 169 4.55 -15.44 18.07
N ILE A 170 3.36 -15.74 18.61
CA ILE A 170 2.17 -14.87 18.49
C ILE A 170 2.46 -13.52 19.12
N ARG A 171 2.99 -13.48 20.35
CA ARG A 171 3.29 -12.22 21.04
C ARG A 171 4.32 -11.41 20.27
N GLN A 172 5.39 -12.03 19.80
CA GLN A 172 6.44 -11.36 19.01
C GLN A 172 5.89 -10.82 17.70
N THR A 173 5.17 -11.64 16.94
CA THR A 173 4.62 -11.27 15.63
C THR A 173 3.61 -10.14 15.75
N LEU A 174 2.69 -10.22 16.73
CA LEU A 174 1.73 -9.16 17.00
C LEU A 174 2.44 -7.86 17.43
N THR A 175 3.45 -7.95 18.29
CA THR A 175 4.21 -6.78 18.74
C THR A 175 4.92 -6.08 17.58
N GLU A 176 5.59 -6.83 16.71
CA GLU A 176 6.27 -6.27 15.55
C GLU A 176 5.27 -5.73 14.51
N ALA A 177 4.13 -6.40 14.30
CA ALA A 177 3.08 -5.89 13.42
C ALA A 177 2.51 -4.55 13.91
N ILE A 178 2.32 -4.38 15.22
CA ILE A 178 1.88 -3.11 15.82
C ILE A 178 2.97 -2.06 15.67
N LYS A 179 4.21 -2.37 16.07
CA LYS A 179 5.34 -1.44 16.00
C LYS A 179 5.57 -0.87 14.60
N LYS A 180 5.43 -1.68 13.55
CA LYS A 180 5.49 -1.24 12.15
C LYS A 180 4.47 -0.14 11.83
N ARG A 181 3.27 -0.20 12.43
CA ARG A 181 2.16 0.76 12.23
C ARG A 181 2.24 2.01 13.10
N LEU A 182 3.16 2.05 14.07
CA LEU A 182 3.37 3.21 14.95
C LEU A 182 4.39 4.20 14.39
N THR A 183 5.08 3.85 13.32
CA THR A 183 6.13 4.67 12.74
C THR A 183 5.51 5.74 11.85
N ASN A 184 5.20 6.93 12.38
CA ASN A 184 4.52 8.01 11.66
C ASN A 184 5.08 9.41 12.01
N ASP A 185 4.89 10.39 11.13
CA ASP A 185 5.34 11.79 11.34
C ASP A 185 4.25 12.67 12.00
N VAL A 186 3.11 12.08 12.32
CA VAL A 186 1.94 12.74 12.91
C VAL A 186 1.56 12.10 14.24
N PRO A 187 0.91 12.84 15.17
CA PRO A 187 0.39 12.26 16.40
C PRO A 187 -0.54 11.08 16.10
N LEU A 188 -0.36 9.99 16.85
CA LEU A 188 -1.19 8.79 16.75
C LEU A 188 -2.15 8.70 17.94
N GLY A 189 -3.25 8.01 17.74
CA GLY A 189 -4.15 7.56 18.79
C GLY A 189 -4.56 6.11 18.54
N CYS A 190 -5.22 5.49 19.50
CA CYS A 190 -5.72 4.12 19.38
C CYS A 190 -7.22 4.07 19.65
N PHE A 191 -7.95 3.25 18.89
CA PHE A 191 -9.36 3.01 19.17
C PHE A 191 -9.50 1.90 20.23
N LEU A 192 -10.03 2.25 21.40
CA LEU A 192 -10.24 1.32 22.50
C LEU A 192 -11.73 1.03 22.71
N SER A 193 -12.14 -0.23 22.54
CA SER A 193 -13.55 -0.66 22.69
C SER A 193 -13.84 -1.44 23.97
N GLY A 194 -12.81 -1.74 24.78
CA GLY A 194 -12.91 -2.61 25.96
C GLY A 194 -12.91 -4.12 25.65
N GLY A 195 -12.94 -4.49 24.37
CA GLY A 195 -12.74 -5.88 23.91
C GLY A 195 -11.26 -6.29 23.98
N LEU A 196 -11.01 -7.61 23.97
CA LEU A 196 -9.65 -8.15 24.08
C LEU A 196 -8.73 -7.62 22.96
N ASP A 197 -9.18 -7.62 21.71
CA ASP A 197 -8.35 -7.28 20.55
C ASP A 197 -7.88 -5.82 20.60
N SER A 198 -8.82 -4.88 20.76
CA SER A 198 -8.51 -3.45 20.84
C SER A 198 -7.69 -3.12 22.09
N SER A 199 -7.94 -3.82 23.20
CA SER A 199 -7.16 -3.67 24.44
C SER A 199 -5.73 -4.17 24.27
N LEU A 200 -5.51 -5.30 23.59
CA LEU A 200 -4.17 -5.83 23.31
C LEU A 200 -3.40 -4.90 22.38
N ILE A 201 -4.03 -4.43 21.29
CA ILE A 201 -3.40 -3.47 20.39
C ILE A 201 -3.00 -2.19 21.14
N SER A 202 -3.93 -1.62 21.92
CA SER A 202 -3.69 -0.40 22.69
C SER A 202 -2.59 -0.59 23.73
N ALA A 203 -2.61 -1.69 24.48
CA ALA A 203 -1.65 -1.97 25.55
C ALA A 203 -0.24 -2.22 25.01
N ILE A 204 -0.10 -2.86 23.84
CA ILE A 204 1.19 -3.04 23.18
C ILE A 204 1.65 -1.70 22.58
N ALA A 205 0.76 -0.94 21.93
CA ALA A 205 1.11 0.33 21.33
C ALA A 205 1.60 1.37 22.35
N ALA A 206 0.96 1.43 23.52
CA ALA A 206 1.34 2.31 24.62
C ALA A 206 2.74 2.03 25.20
N GLN A 207 3.32 0.86 24.95
CA GLN A 207 4.72 0.57 25.33
C GLN A 207 5.73 1.31 24.44
N PHE A 208 5.32 1.71 23.23
CA PHE A 208 6.20 2.34 22.25
C PHE A 208 5.88 3.83 22.02
N VAL A 209 4.65 4.26 22.31
CA VAL A 209 4.22 5.65 22.19
C VAL A 209 3.82 6.17 23.58
N PRO A 210 4.68 6.96 24.23
CA PRO A 210 4.33 7.62 25.48
C PRO A 210 3.08 8.48 25.32
N ASP A 211 2.21 8.47 26.34
CA ASP A 211 0.98 9.26 26.40
C ASP A 211 0.03 9.03 25.20
N LEU A 212 0.01 7.82 24.62
CA LEU A 212 -0.87 7.44 23.52
C LEU A 212 -2.34 7.70 23.87
N PRO A 213 -3.04 8.62 23.16
CA PRO A 213 -4.46 8.86 23.34
C PRO A 213 -5.29 7.61 22.97
N THR A 214 -6.27 7.28 23.81
CA THR A 214 -7.23 6.17 23.62
C THR A 214 -8.66 6.64 23.73
#